data_AF-A0A2N3LK56-F1
#
_entry.id   AF-A0A2N3LK56-F1
#
_cell.length_a   1.000
_cell.length_b   1.000
_cell.length_c   1.000
_cell.angle_alpha   90.00
_cell.angle_beta   90.00
_cell.angle_gamma   90.00
#
_symmetry.space_group_name_H-M   'P 1'
#
loop_
_entity.id
_entity.type
_entity.pdbx_description
1 polymer ?
#
loop_
_entity_poly.entity_id
_entity_poly.type
_entity_poly.pdbx_seq_one_letter_code
_entity_poly.pdbx_strand_id
1 'polypeptide(L)'
;MALFIDDVVSHFGDINGFVNYFYLDISNDTVVIALSNINISPVSKICHDLAGIVNGKKVELIKEFVIEERLIKLDKYIGDYANEHKILSFTWRNVPFVTVPKMYGVLYKFKISPIKENEFKREFLHDTYVFEVDEEGKPVSCN
;
A
#
# COMPACT_ATOMS: atom_id res chain seq x y z
N MET A 1 -2.13 -10.38 13.87
CA MET A 1 -2.42 -9.49 15.02
C MET A 1 -3.91 -9.18 14.99
N ALA A 2 -4.65 -9.41 16.08
CA ALA A 2 -6.06 -9.04 16.15
C ALA A 2 -6.17 -7.55 16.48
N LEU A 3 -6.98 -6.81 15.71
CA LEU A 3 -7.32 -5.42 15.96
C LEU A 3 -8.77 -5.36 16.41
N PHE A 4 -9.00 -4.70 17.54
CA PHE A 4 -10.33 -4.39 18.07
C PHE A 4 -10.58 -2.90 17.85
N ILE A 5 -11.61 -2.57 17.08
CA ILE A 5 -12.18 -1.22 16.97
C ILE A 5 -13.62 -1.39 17.37
N ASP A 6 -13.95 -0.99 18.60
CA ASP A 6 -15.16 -1.15 19.44
C ASP A 6 -16.28 -2.18 19.10
N ASP A 7 -16.55 -2.56 17.84
CA ASP A 7 -17.46 -3.64 17.43
C ASP A 7 -16.92 -4.54 16.29
N VAL A 8 -15.66 -4.35 15.89
CA VAL A 8 -15.03 -5.10 14.79
C VAL A 8 -13.98 -6.06 15.35
N VAL A 9 -14.13 -7.34 15.01
CA VAL A 9 -13.15 -8.40 15.25
C VAL A 9 -12.56 -8.82 13.92
N SER A 10 -11.23 -8.80 13.81
CA SER A 10 -10.57 -9.20 12.58
C SER A 10 -9.29 -9.98 12.80
N HIS A 11 -8.94 -10.81 11.82
CA HIS A 11 -7.72 -11.61 11.83
C HIS A 11 -7.12 -11.74 10.44
N PHE A 12 -5.80 -11.53 10.34
CA PHE A 12 -5.02 -11.76 9.14
C PHE A 12 -4.17 -13.02 9.32
N GLY A 13 -4.15 -13.88 8.30
CA GLY A 13 -3.25 -15.02 8.22
C GLY A 13 -2.47 -15.02 6.91
N ASP A 14 -1.22 -15.46 6.99
CA ASP A 14 -0.32 -15.65 5.85
C ASP A 14 0.52 -16.91 6.10
N ILE A 15 0.44 -17.86 5.18
CA ILE A 15 1.27 -19.06 5.19
C ILE A 15 1.67 -19.42 3.76
N ASN A 16 2.98 -19.40 3.46
CA ASN A 16 3.55 -19.83 2.19
C ASN A 16 2.87 -19.24 0.94
N GLY A 17 2.49 -17.96 1.00
CA GLY A 17 1.83 -17.26 -0.12
C GLY A 17 0.31 -17.48 -0.20
N PHE A 18 -0.27 -18.23 0.73
CA PHE A 18 -1.70 -18.22 0.99
C PHE A 18 -2.01 -17.16 2.05
N VAL A 19 -2.77 -16.15 1.67
CA VAL A 19 -3.16 -15.04 2.53
C VAL A 19 -4.67 -15.06 2.77
N ASN A 20 -5.08 -14.72 3.99
CA ASN A 20 -6.47 -14.64 4.37
C ASN A 20 -6.75 -13.41 5.25
N TYR A 21 -8.02 -13.00 5.25
CA TYR A 21 -8.53 -12.04 6.20
C TYR A 21 -9.95 -12.41 6.62
N PHE A 22 -10.16 -12.47 7.92
CA PHE A 22 -11.46 -12.59 8.58
C PHE A 22 -11.85 -11.22 9.12
N TYR A 23 -13.07 -10.77 8.80
CA TYR A 23 -13.65 -9.52 9.28
C TYR A 23 -15.06 -9.81 9.80
N LEU A 24 -15.31 -9.50 11.06
CA LEU A 24 -16.61 -9.56 11.72
C LEU A 24 -16.93 -8.16 12.26
N ASP A 25 -18.06 -7.60 11.84
CA ASP A 25 -18.65 -6.38 12.36
C ASP A 25 -19.94 -6.74 13.09
N ILE A 26 -19.88 -6.70 14.42
CA ILE A 26 -20.96 -7.13 15.31
C ILE A 26 -22.15 -6.15 15.21
N SER A 27 -21.86 -4.86 15.10
CA SER A 27 -22.87 -3.80 15.04
C SER A 27 -23.73 -3.88 13.78
N ASN A 28 -23.17 -4.35 12.67
CA ASN A 28 -23.88 -4.48 11.40
C ASN A 28 -24.21 -5.94 11.02
N ASP A 29 -24.06 -6.90 11.94
CA ASP A 29 -24.27 -8.34 11.71
C ASP A 29 -23.62 -8.84 10.39
N THR A 30 -22.39 -8.39 10.15
CA THR A 30 -21.71 -8.59 8.86
C THR A 30 -20.40 -9.36 9.05
N VAL A 31 -20.25 -10.44 8.27
CA VAL A 31 -19.01 -11.22 8.20
C VAL A 31 -18.50 -11.27 6.77
N VAL A 32 -17.21 -10.97 6.59
CA VAL A 32 -16.52 -11.10 5.32
C VAL A 32 -15.24 -11.91 5.50
N ILE A 33 -15.05 -12.91 4.64
CA ILE A 33 -13.87 -13.76 4.62
C ILE A 33 -13.28 -13.70 3.22
N ALA A 34 -12.02 -13.27 3.12
CA ALA A 34 -11.25 -13.29 1.88
C ALA A 34 -10.11 -14.30 2.01
N LEU A 35 -9.98 -15.18 1.03
CA LEU A 35 -8.91 -16.18 0.90
C LEU A 35 -8.24 -15.98 -0.45
N SER A 36 -6.90 -15.99 -0.49
CA SER A 36 -6.15 -15.89 -1.73
C SER A 36 -4.92 -16.80 -1.69
N ASN A 37 -4.63 -17.44 -2.81
CA ASN A 37 -3.39 -18.18 -3.07
C ASN A 37 -2.33 -17.29 -3.76
N ILE A 38 -2.52 -15.97 -3.75
CA ILE A 38 -1.58 -14.99 -4.27
C ILE A 38 -1.04 -14.18 -3.10
N ASN A 39 0.26 -14.30 -2.85
CA ASN A 39 0.95 -13.71 -1.68
C ASN A 39 0.78 -12.19 -1.53
N ILE A 40 0.56 -11.48 -2.64
CA ILE A 40 0.42 -10.01 -2.65
C ILE A 40 -1.03 -9.52 -2.64
N SER A 41 -2.02 -10.42 -2.53
CA SER A 41 -3.43 -10.01 -2.53
C SER A 41 -3.77 -9.16 -1.30
N PRO A 42 -4.40 -7.99 -1.47
CA PRO A 42 -4.78 -7.11 -0.37
C PRO A 42 -6.08 -7.59 0.31
N VAL A 43 -6.07 -8.81 0.85
CA VAL A 43 -7.25 -9.49 1.43
C VAL A 43 -7.94 -8.68 2.52
N SER A 44 -7.18 -7.92 3.32
CA SER A 44 -7.76 -7.00 4.32
C SER A 44 -8.59 -5.89 3.68
N LYS A 45 -8.03 -5.20 2.67
CA LYS A 45 -8.74 -4.15 1.94
C LYS A 45 -9.99 -4.69 1.24
N ILE A 46 -9.89 -5.86 0.62
CA ILE A 46 -11.03 -6.54 -0.01
C ILE A 46 -12.14 -6.75 1.01
N CYS A 47 -11.83 -7.29 2.19
CA CYS A 47 -12.82 -7.49 3.24
C CYS A 47 -13.46 -6.16 3.71
N HIS A 48 -12.66 -5.13 3.95
CA HIS A 48 -13.16 -3.81 4.39
C HIS A 48 -14.05 -3.15 3.34
N ASP A 49 -13.65 -3.18 2.07
CA ASP A 49 -14.43 -2.61 0.97
C ASP A 49 -15.75 -3.37 0.80
N LEU A 50 -15.72 -4.72 0.85
CA LEU A 50 -16.93 -5.55 0.78
C LEU A 50 -17.88 -5.32 1.97
N ALA A 51 -17.35 -5.25 3.19
CA ALA A 51 -18.15 -4.92 4.37
C ALA A 51 -18.78 -3.53 4.23
N GLY A 52 -18.02 -2.56 3.70
CA GLY A 52 -18.54 -1.25 3.35
C GLY A 52 -19.70 -1.31 2.36
N ILE A 53 -19.57 -2.08 1.27
CA ILE A 53 -20.62 -2.26 0.26
C ILE A 53 -21.89 -2.85 0.89
N VAL A 54 -21.75 -3.92 1.69
CA VAL A 54 -22.87 -4.57 2.38
C VAL A 54 -23.57 -3.57 3.31
N ASN A 55 -22.81 -2.71 3.99
CA ASN A 55 -23.33 -1.67 4.88
C ASN A 55 -23.73 -0.36 4.15
N GLY A 56 -23.88 -0.40 2.82
CA GLY A 56 -24.38 0.72 2.02
C GLY A 56 -23.37 1.86 1.77
N LYS A 57 -22.09 1.68 2.12
CA LYS A 57 -21.03 2.64 1.75
C LYS A 57 -20.77 2.55 0.25
N LYS A 58 -20.61 3.72 -0.39
CA LYS A 58 -20.10 3.79 -1.76
C LYS A 58 -18.61 3.45 -1.74
N VAL A 59 -18.23 2.46 -2.54
CA VAL A 59 -16.82 2.18 -2.82
C VAL A 59 -16.41 2.97 -4.04
N GLU A 60 -15.33 3.75 -3.91
CA GLU A 60 -14.74 4.46 -5.02
C GLU A 60 -13.99 3.47 -5.92
N LEU A 61 -14.23 3.57 -7.23
CA LEU A 61 -13.45 2.81 -8.20
C LEU A 61 -12.01 3.32 -8.23
N ILE A 62 -11.10 2.39 -8.48
CA ILE A 62 -9.70 2.68 -8.69
C ILE A 62 -9.57 3.62 -9.88
N LYS A 63 -9.02 4.83 -9.67
CA LYS A 63 -8.68 5.73 -10.76
C LYS A 63 -7.46 5.18 -11.51
N GLU A 64 -7.61 5.04 -12.82
CA GLU A 64 -6.48 4.82 -13.72
C GLU A 64 -5.48 5.97 -13.57
N PHE A 65 -4.20 5.65 -13.75
CA PHE A 65 -3.13 6.64 -13.74
C PHE A 65 -2.31 6.51 -15.02
N VAL A 66 -1.83 7.64 -15.50
CA VAL A 66 -0.91 7.70 -16.64
C VAL A 66 0.50 7.73 -16.08
N ILE A 67 1.38 6.89 -16.61
CA ILE A 67 2.80 6.93 -16.27
C ILE A 67 3.40 8.16 -16.95
N GLU A 68 4.02 9.04 -16.18
CA GLU A 68 4.71 10.20 -16.73
C GLU A 68 6.15 9.81 -17.07
N GLU A 69 6.38 9.35 -18.30
CA GLU A 69 7.71 8.91 -18.77
C GLU A 69 8.71 10.05 -18.99
N ARG A 70 8.27 11.32 -18.85
CA ARG A 70 9.17 12.46 -18.99
C ARG A 70 10.30 12.35 -17.97
N LEU A 71 11.50 12.77 -18.38
CA LEU A 71 12.79 12.71 -17.66
C LEU A 71 12.73 13.37 -16.28
N ILE A 72 12.03 12.75 -15.33
CA ILE A 72 12.19 13.04 -13.91
C ILE A 72 13.63 12.65 -13.60
N LYS A 73 14.37 13.52 -12.94
CA LYS A 73 15.71 13.21 -12.44
C LYS A 73 15.56 12.24 -11.26
N LEU A 74 15.30 10.97 -11.57
CA LEU A 74 15.00 9.91 -10.60
C LEU A 74 16.09 9.76 -9.55
N ASP A 75 17.33 10.08 -9.92
CA ASP A 75 18.49 10.08 -9.04
C ASP A 75 18.29 10.95 -7.78
N LYS A 76 17.51 12.04 -7.87
CA LYS A 76 17.29 12.93 -6.71
C LYS A 76 16.43 12.29 -5.62
N TYR A 77 15.66 11.24 -5.94
CA TYR A 77 14.79 10.52 -5.01
C TYR A 77 15.41 9.23 -4.46
N ILE A 78 16.67 8.93 -4.80
CA ILE A 78 17.38 7.78 -4.26
C ILE A 78 17.79 8.10 -2.82
N GLY A 79 17.37 7.25 -1.88
CA GLY A 79 17.68 7.45 -0.47
C GLY A 79 16.78 6.62 0.44
N ASP A 80 17.09 6.70 1.73
CA ASP A 80 16.27 6.12 2.78
C ASP A 80 15.44 7.22 3.43
N TYR A 81 14.13 6.99 3.49
CA TYR A 81 13.14 7.91 4.04
C TYR A 81 12.46 7.23 5.21
N ALA A 82 12.44 7.90 6.36
CA ALA A 82 11.74 7.41 7.54
C ALA A 82 10.63 8.40 7.89
N ASN A 83 9.44 7.87 8.18
CA ASN A 83 8.41 8.59 8.91
C ASN A 83 8.11 7.84 10.23
N GLU A 84 7.19 8.37 11.03
CA GLU A 84 6.84 7.81 12.35
C GLU A 84 6.39 6.33 12.30
N HIS A 85 6.05 5.81 11.13
CA HIS A 85 5.45 4.49 10.96
C HIS A 85 6.23 3.54 10.04
N LYS A 86 7.12 4.03 9.17
CA LYS A 86 7.76 3.23 8.11
C LYS A 86 9.15 3.76 7.74
N ILE A 87 10.03 2.82 7.40
CA ILE A 87 11.30 3.08 6.70
C ILE A 87 11.12 2.64 5.25
N LEU A 88 11.38 3.53 4.30
CA LEU A 88 11.29 3.31 2.87
C LEU A 88 12.68 3.49 2.26
N SER A 89 13.14 2.54 1.45
CA SER A 89 14.41 2.68 0.72
C SER A 89 14.16 2.74 -0.78
N PHE A 90 14.43 3.89 -1.39
CA PHE A 90 14.31 4.10 -2.82
C PHE A 90 15.65 3.83 -3.50
N THR A 91 15.64 2.90 -4.46
CA THR A 91 16.85 2.46 -5.16
C THR A 91 16.63 2.46 -6.67
N TRP A 92 17.71 2.71 -7.42
CA TRP A 92 17.71 2.66 -8.88
C TRP A 92 18.58 1.51 -9.39
N ARG A 93 18.00 0.65 -10.22
CA ARG A 93 18.73 -0.35 -11.03
C ARG A 93 18.04 -0.49 -12.39
N ASN A 94 18.28 0.47 -13.28
CA ASN A 94 17.60 0.66 -14.58
C ASN A 94 16.12 1.05 -14.51
N VAL A 95 15.42 0.63 -13.45
CA VAL A 95 14.07 1.06 -13.09
C VAL A 95 14.04 1.43 -11.60
N PRO A 96 13.10 2.27 -11.15
CA PRO A 96 13.03 2.67 -9.75
C PRO A 96 12.34 1.59 -8.93
N PHE A 97 12.88 1.35 -7.74
CA PHE A 97 12.34 0.42 -6.78
C PHE A 97 12.20 1.07 -5.41
N VAL A 98 11.22 0.61 -4.66
CA VAL A 98 11.04 0.94 -3.25
C VAL A 98 11.09 -0.35 -2.43
N THR A 99 11.86 -0.34 -1.34
CA THR A 99 11.91 -1.41 -0.37
C THR A 99 11.18 -0.97 0.88
N VAL A 100 10.20 -1.78 1.31
CA VAL A 100 9.37 -1.47 2.47
C VAL A 100 9.30 -2.69 3.42
N PRO A 101 9.39 -2.48 4.73
CA PRO A 101 9.09 -3.54 5.70
C PRO A 101 7.58 -3.81 5.69
N LYS A 102 7.21 -5.07 5.48
CA LYS A 102 5.84 -5.57 5.62
C LYS A 102 5.64 -6.18 7.02
N MET A 103 4.47 -6.79 7.25
CA MET A 103 4.17 -7.50 8.50
C MET A 103 5.32 -8.45 8.89
N TYR A 104 5.66 -8.48 10.17
CA TYR A 104 6.75 -9.28 10.75
C TYR A 104 8.18 -8.90 10.30
N GLY A 105 8.37 -7.70 9.72
CA GLY A 105 9.71 -7.16 9.42
C GLY A 105 10.34 -7.68 8.12
N VAL A 106 9.62 -8.46 7.32
CA VAL A 106 10.09 -8.93 6.01
C VAL A 106 10.17 -7.75 5.05
N LEU A 107 11.32 -7.56 4.41
CA LEU A 107 11.54 -6.51 3.42
C LEU A 107 11.01 -6.94 2.05
N TYR A 108 10.08 -6.17 1.50
CA TYR A 108 9.57 -6.36 0.16
C TYR A 108 10.08 -5.26 -0.77
N LYS A 109 10.56 -5.66 -1.94
CA LYS A 109 11.03 -4.76 -2.98
C LYS A 109 10.01 -4.69 -4.13
N PHE A 110 9.51 -3.50 -4.41
CA PHE A 110 8.51 -3.26 -5.45
C PHE A 110 9.06 -2.32 -6.52
N LYS A 111 8.76 -2.63 -7.77
CA LYS A 111 8.95 -1.70 -8.88
C LYS A 111 7.90 -0.58 -8.76
N ILE A 112 8.34 0.64 -8.99
CA ILE A 112 7.48 1.84 -8.99
C ILE A 112 7.59 2.55 -10.34
N SER A 113 6.58 3.34 -10.65
CA SER A 113 6.52 4.17 -11.85
C SER A 113 6.19 5.61 -11.44
N PRO A 114 6.85 6.61 -12.02
CA PRO A 114 6.47 7.99 -11.82
C PRO A 114 5.08 8.27 -12.43
N ILE A 115 4.26 9.00 -11.69
CA ILE A 115 2.93 9.44 -12.16
C ILE A 115 2.82 10.97 -12.20
N LYS A 116 3.67 11.67 -11.41
CA LYS A 116 3.92 13.12 -11.46
C LYS A 116 5.34 13.39 -10.99
N GLU A 117 5.80 14.64 -11.09
CA GLU A 117 7.15 15.06 -10.68
C GLU A 117 7.57 14.50 -9.31
N ASN A 118 6.73 14.60 -8.28
CA ASN A 118 7.02 14.13 -6.92
C ASN A 118 6.17 12.92 -6.47
N GLU A 119 5.47 12.26 -7.40
CA GLU A 119 4.55 11.18 -7.06
C GLU A 119 4.91 9.90 -7.82
N PHE A 120 5.01 8.79 -7.09
CA PHE A 120 5.34 7.47 -7.62
C PHE A 120 4.28 6.46 -7.22
N LYS A 121 4.02 5.48 -8.08
CA LYS A 121 3.01 4.46 -7.83
C LYS A 121 3.53 3.07 -8.11
N ARG A 122 3.12 2.09 -7.30
CA ARG A 122 3.46 0.68 -7.56
C ARG A 122 2.59 0.12 -8.68
N GLU A 123 3.15 -0.81 -9.45
CA GLU A 123 2.47 -1.43 -10.61
C GLU A 123 1.32 -2.38 -10.20
N PHE A 124 1.37 -2.96 -9.00
CA PHE A 124 0.41 -4.00 -8.55
C PHE A 124 -0.30 -3.71 -7.23
N LEU A 125 0.02 -2.59 -6.59
CA LEU A 125 -0.55 -2.18 -5.31
C LEU A 125 -0.90 -0.70 -5.41
N HIS A 126 -2.07 -0.30 -4.93
CA HIS A 126 -2.54 1.09 -4.98
C HIS A 126 -1.86 1.98 -3.91
N ASP A 127 -0.59 1.73 -3.63
CA ASP A 127 0.22 2.59 -2.77
C ASP A 127 0.85 3.67 -3.67
N THR A 128 0.50 4.92 -3.39
CA THR A 128 1.13 6.11 -3.96
C THR A 128 2.15 6.64 -2.96
N TYR A 129 3.34 6.91 -3.43
CA TYR A 129 4.41 7.56 -2.69
C TYR A 129 4.48 9.02 -3.10
N VAL A 130 4.32 9.90 -2.12
CA VAL A 130 4.36 11.34 -2.34
C VAL A 130 5.57 11.91 -1.62
N PHE A 131 6.49 12.47 -2.38
CA PHE A 131 7.67 13.14 -1.84
C PHE A 131 7.35 14.59 -1.47
N GLU A 132 7.69 14.97 -0.26
CA GLU A 132 7.79 16.37 0.12
C GLU A 132 9.15 16.89 -0.35
N VAL A 133 9.18 18.04 -1.00
CA VAL A 133 10.40 18.66 -1.53
C VAL A 133 10.65 20.02 -0.88
N ASP A 134 11.91 20.39 -0.71
CA ASP A 134 12.32 21.71 -0.23
C ASP A 134 12.22 22.79 -1.32
N GLU A 135 12.58 24.04 -0.98
CA GLU A 135 12.60 25.18 -1.91
C GLU A 135 13.53 24.99 -3.11
N GLU A 136 14.50 24.07 -3.01
CA GLU A 136 15.43 23.69 -4.08
C GLU A 136 14.94 22.48 -4.91
N GLY A 137 13.78 21.92 -4.57
CA GLY A 137 13.17 20.77 -5.25
C GLY A 137 13.81 19.42 -4.89
N LYS A 138 14.53 19.33 -3.77
CA LYS A 138 15.11 18.08 -3.24
C LYS A 138 14.13 17.40 -2.28
N PRO A 139 13.98 16.07 -2.36
CA PRO A 139 13.08 15.33 -1.49
C PRO A 139 13.60 15.26 -0.06
N VAL A 140 12.76 15.66 0.90
CA VAL A 140 13.06 15.67 2.34
C VAL A 140 12.35 14.55 3.08
N SER A 141 11.17 14.13 2.62
CA SER A 141 10.37 13.08 3.23
C SER A 141 9.52 12.36 2.16
N CYS A 142 8.95 11.21 2.52
CA CYS A 142 8.05 10.45 1.66
C CYS A 142 6.92 9.84 2.48
N ASN A 143 5.68 10.05 2.02
CA ASN A 143 4.47 9.44 2.57
C ASN A 143 3.97 8.30 1.69
#